data_AF-A0A7K3MSX1-F1
#
_entry.id   AF-A0A7K3MSX1-F1
#
_cell.length_a   1.000
_cell.length_b   1.000
_cell.length_c   1.000
_cell.angle_alpha   90.00
_cell.angle_beta   90.00
_cell.angle_gamma   90.00
#
_symmetry.space_group_name_H-M   'P 1'
#
loop_
_entity.id
_entity.type
_entity.pdbx_description
1 polymer ?
#
loop_
_entity_poly.entity_id
_entity_poly.type
_entity_poly.pdbx_seq_one_letter_code
_entity_poly.pdbx_strand_id
1 'polypeptide(L)' 'MPNSKEINGKWDELKGKLKQKYAELTDDDLLFEEGKEDETWGKIQQKVGKTEKEIRSLFD' A
#
# COMPACT_ATOMS: atom_id res chain seq x y z
N MET A 1 8.67 21.71 7.61
CA MET A 1 8.34 20.51 8.42
C MET A 1 7.23 19.82 7.67
N PRO A 2 7.44 18.67 7.00
CA PRO A 2 6.35 18.02 6.29
C PRO A 2 5.41 17.40 7.32
N ASN A 3 4.13 17.74 7.19
CA ASN A 3 3.08 17.40 8.14
C ASN A 3 2.66 15.95 7.92
N SER A 4 2.40 15.21 8.99
CA SER A 4 1.95 13.81 9.00
C SER A 4 0.68 13.53 8.17
N LYS A 5 0.00 14.57 7.66
CA LYS A 5 -1.10 14.48 6.68
C LYS A 5 -0.66 13.97 5.29
N GLU A 6 0.61 14.14 4.90
CA GLU A 6 1.09 13.70 3.59
C GLU A 6 1.17 12.17 3.47
N ILE A 7 1.36 11.46 4.59
CA ILE A 7 1.52 10.00 4.60
C ILE A 7 0.18 9.32 4.28
N ASN A 8 -0.90 9.81 4.89
CA ASN A 8 -2.24 9.26 4.68
C ASN A 8 -2.78 9.57 3.27
N GLY A 9 -2.55 10.78 2.77
CA GLY A 9 -2.94 11.14 1.39
C GLY A 9 -2.22 10.34 0.31
N LYS A 10 -0.96 9.94 0.55
CA LYS A 10 -0.20 9.08 -0.36
C LYS A 10 -0.68 7.62 -0.34
N TRP A 11 -1.25 7.15 0.77
CA TRP A 11 -1.75 5.78 0.86
C TRP A 11 -2.98 5.54 -0.02
N ASP A 12 -3.96 6.45 -0.03
CA ASP A 12 -5.13 6.34 -0.91
C ASP A 12 -4.74 6.28 -2.39
N GLU A 13 -3.77 7.10 -2.81
CA GLU A 13 -3.23 7.06 -4.17
C GLU A 13 -2.49 5.74 -4.45
N LEU A 14 -1.64 5.30 -3.52
CA LEU A 14 -0.91 4.03 -3.62
C LEU A 14 -1.86 2.85 -3.73
N LYS A 15 -2.94 2.82 -2.93
CA LYS A 15 -4.02 1.83 -2.98
C LYS A 15 -4.67 1.79 -4.35
N GLY A 16 -5.02 2.94 -4.91
CA GLY A 16 -5.59 3.04 -6.26
C GLY A 16 -4.66 2.42 -7.31
N LYS A 17 -3.38 2.81 -7.30
CA LYS A 17 -2.39 2.28 -8.25
C LYS A 17 -2.11 0.79 -8.04
N LEU A 18 -2.08 0.32 -6.79
CA LEU A 18 -1.91 -1.09 -6.43
C LEU A 18 -3.04 -1.95 -6.99
N LYS A 19 -4.31 -1.56 -6.82
CA LYS A 19 -5.44 -2.29 -7.42
C LYS A 19 -5.41 -2.32 -8.95
N GLN A 20 -5.03 -1.20 -9.57
CA GLN A 20 -4.95 -1.12 -11.02
C GLN A 20 -3.87 -2.05 -11.58
N LYS A 21 -2.75 -2.19 -10.85
CA LYS A 21 -1.62 -3.02 -11.27
C LYS A 21 -1.77 -4.49 -10.89
N TYR A 22 -2.41 -4.76 -9.77
CA TYR A 22 -2.58 -6.09 -9.18
C TYR A 22 -4.06 -6.37 -8.97
N ALA A 23 -4.70 -7.03 -9.94
CA ALA A 23 -6.12 -7.41 -9.88
C ALA A 23 -6.45 -8.39 -8.74
N GLU A 24 -5.43 -9.01 -8.16
CA GLU A 24 -5.46 -9.91 -7.00
C GLU A 24 -5.58 -9.18 -5.66
N LEU A 25 -5.26 -7.89 -5.61
CA LEU A 25 -5.42 -7.06 -4.41
C LEU A 25 -6.84 -6.54 -4.31
N THR A 26 -7.44 -6.72 -3.14
CA THR A 26 -8.79 -6.23 -2.85
C THR A 26 -8.76 -4.97 -2.00
N ASP A 27 -9.93 -4.33 -1.87
CA ASP A 27 -10.13 -3.22 -0.93
C ASP A 27 -9.72 -3.54 0.50
N ASP A 28 -9.93 -4.78 0.92
CA ASP A 28 -9.64 -5.28 2.26
C ASP A 28 -8.13 -5.45 2.48
N ASP A 29 -7.42 -6.03 1.50
CA ASP A 29 -5.96 -6.19 1.55
C ASP A 29 -5.22 -4.84 1.62
N LEU A 30 -5.82 -3.80 1.04
CA LEU A 30 -5.30 -2.44 0.99
C LEU A 30 -5.93 -1.53 2.05
N LEU A 31 -6.69 -2.08 2.99
CA LEU A 31 -7.27 -1.33 4.08
C LEU A 31 -6.15 -1.00 5.07
N PHE A 32 -5.87 0.30 5.19
CA PHE A 32 -4.93 0.80 6.18
C PHE A 32 -5.71 1.13 7.44
N GLU A 33 -5.41 0.40 8.50
CA GLU A 33 -5.89 0.70 9.85
C GLU A 33 -4.71 1.23 10.67
N GLU A 34 -4.93 2.33 11.40
CA GLU A 34 -3.92 2.92 12.28
C GLU A 34 -3.43 1.86 13.29
N GLY A 35 -2.12 1.61 13.31
CA GLY A 35 -1.52 0.56 14.13
C GLY A 35 -1.47 -0.85 13.51
N LYS A 36 -2.02 -1.05 12.30
CA LYS A 36 -1.89 -2.30 11.53
C LYS A 36 -1.08 -2.14 10.24
N GLU A 37 -0.30 -1.07 10.13
CA GLU A 37 0.58 -0.79 9.00
C GLU A 37 1.41 -2.00 8.55
N ASP A 38 2.13 -2.62 9.48
CA ASP A 38 2.93 -3.82 9.23
C ASP A 38 2.10 -4.99 8.71
N GLU A 39 0.89 -5.18 9.23
CA GLU A 39 0.02 -6.29 8.81
C GLU A 39 -0.54 -6.08 7.40
N THR A 40 -1.04 -4.87 7.12
CA THR A 40 -1.53 -4.49 5.78
C THR A 40 -0.41 -4.67 4.76
N TRP A 41 0.80 -4.25 5.11
CA TRP A 41 1.93 -4.39 4.21
C TRP A 41 2.38 -5.84 4.00
N GLY A 42 2.40 -6.64 5.07
CA GLY A 42 2.63 -8.08 4.98
C GLY A 42 1.64 -8.77 4.04
N LYS A 43 0.34 -8.47 4.15
CA LYS A 43 -0.70 -9.02 3.25
C LYS A 43 -0.45 -8.66 1.79
N ILE A 44 -0.12 -7.40 1.52
CA ILE A 44 0.14 -6.93 0.16
C ILE A 44 1.39 -7.62 -0.41
N GLN A 45 2.47 -7.72 0.37
CA GLN A 45 3.68 -8.43 -0.05
C GLN A 45 3.42 -9.91 -0.33
N GLN A 46 2.57 -10.56 0.48
CA GLN A 46 2.20 -11.97 0.29
C GLN A 46 1.31 -12.19 -0.92
N LYS A 47 0.34 -11.31 -1.19
CA LYS A 47 -0.51 -11.37 -2.39
C LYS A 47 0.35 -11.19 -3.64
N VAL A 48 0.98 -10.02 -3.72
CA VAL A 48 1.76 -9.56 -4.89
C VAL A 48 3.02 -10.39 -5.11
N GLY A 49 3.52 -11.06 -4.07
CA GLY A 49 4.79 -11.79 -4.10
C GLY A 49 6.00 -10.86 -4.26
N LYS A 50 5.86 -9.58 -3.89
CA LYS A 50 6.90 -8.55 -4.03
C LYS A 50 7.20 -7.90 -2.70
N THR A 51 8.41 -7.37 -2.58
CA THR A 51 8.78 -6.60 -1.38
C THR A 51 8.17 -5.21 -1.40
N GLU A 52 8.00 -4.59 -0.22
CA GLU A 52 7.69 -3.16 -0.08
C GLU A 52 8.46 -2.32 -1.10
N LYS A 53 9.77 -2.55 -1.15
CA LYS A 53 10.71 -1.74 -1.91
C LYS A 53 10.44 -1.87 -3.40
N GLU A 54 10.17 -3.08 -3.88
CA GLU A 54 9.75 -3.28 -5.27
C GLU A 54 8.45 -2.55 -5.55
N ILE A 55 7.45 -2.68 -4.68
CA ILE A 55 6.15 -2.02 -4.85
C ILE A 55 6.34 -0.50 -4.92
N ARG A 56 7.10 0.09 -3.99
CA ARG A 56 7.39 1.53 -3.98
C ARG A 56 8.14 1.97 -5.23
N SER A 57 9.08 1.16 -5.71
CA SER A 57 9.83 1.41 -6.95
C SER A 57 8.97 1.37 -8.22
N LEU A 58 7.74 0.84 -8.17
CA LEU A 58 6.80 0.90 -9.29
C LEU A 58 6.04 2.21 -9.38
N PHE A 59 6.12 3.05 -8.33
CA PHE A 59 5.36 4.27 -8.17
C PHE A 59 6.24 5.51 -7.87
N ASP A 60 7.56 5.33 -7.84
CA ASP A 60 8.59 6.38 -7.92
C ASP A 60 8.69 6.91 -9.37
#